data_AF-A0AAW4KMM2-F1
#
_entry.id   AF-A0AAW4KMM2-F1
#
_cell.length_a   1.000
_cell.length_b   1.000
_cell.length_c   1.000
_cell.angle_alpha   90.00
_cell.angle_beta   90.00
_cell.angle_gamma   90.00
#
_symmetry.space_group_name_H-M   'P 1'
#
loop_
_entity.id
_entity.type
_entity.pdbx_description
1 polymer ?
#
loop_
_entity_poly.entity_id
_entity_poly.type
_entity_poly.pdbx_seq_one_letter_code
_entity_poly.pdbx_strand_id
1 'polypeptide(L)' 'MVQDLEQQRGSDRVPGKSNGPMKAVRSKRDSFKRDDSKREQPIPGQSLGTHRPDREESAWALDTRNKRSVWTVR' A
#
# COMPACT_ATOMS: atom_id res chain seq x y z
N MET A 1 18.82 -4.19 -21.21
CA MET A 1 18.09 -3.00 -21.71
C MET A 1 17.10 -2.58 -20.64
N VAL A 2 17.17 -1.35 -20.13
CA VAL A 2 16.25 -0.81 -19.11
C VAL A 2 15.25 0.13 -19.80
N GLN A 3 14.00 0.15 -19.37
CA GLN A 3 12.97 1.01 -19.95
C GLN A 3 13.11 2.44 -19.41
N ASP A 4 13.09 3.44 -20.30
CA ASP A 4 13.09 4.86 -19.93
C ASP A 4 11.72 5.27 -19.40
N LEU A 5 11.63 5.40 -18.07
CA LEU A 5 10.41 5.74 -17.34
C LEU A 5 10.01 7.22 -17.50
N GLU A 6 10.97 8.10 -17.78
CA GLU A 6 10.71 9.54 -17.97
C GLU A 6 10.02 9.79 -19.32
N GLN A 7 10.29 8.94 -20.31
CA GLN A 7 9.75 9.05 -21.68
C GLN A 7 8.65 8.01 -21.97
N GLN A 8 7.95 7.50 -20.94
CA GLN A 8 6.91 6.49 -21.14
C GLN A 8 5.70 7.06 -21.88
N ARG A 9 5.57 6.69 -23.16
CA ARG A 9 4.47 7.12 -24.05
C ARG A 9 3.11 6.67 -23.50
N GLY A 10 2.16 7.60 -23.43
CA GLY A 10 0.78 7.31 -23.04
C GLY A 10 -0.08 6.77 -24.20
N SER A 11 -1.39 6.66 -23.97
CA SER A 11 -2.31 6.07 -24.95
C SER A 11 -2.66 7.02 -26.08
N ASP A 12 -2.65 6.52 -27.33
CA ASP A 12 -3.08 7.27 -28.51
C ASP A 12 -4.57 7.66 -28.51
N ARG A 13 -5.38 7.06 -27.61
CA ARG A 13 -6.81 7.39 -27.46
C ARG A 13 -7.04 8.73 -26.76
N VAL A 14 -6.04 9.29 -26.07
CA VAL A 14 -6.12 10.56 -25.36
C VAL A 14 -4.91 11.42 -25.75
N PRO A 15 -5.09 12.41 -26.65
CA PRO A 15 -4.00 13.28 -27.06
C PRO A 15 -3.31 13.95 -25.87
N GLY A 16 -1.98 13.94 -25.84
CA GLY A 16 -1.18 14.59 -24.79
C GLY A 16 -1.06 13.83 -23.47
N LYS A 17 -1.60 12.61 -23.34
CA LYS A 17 -1.44 11.79 -22.14
C LYS A 17 -0.01 11.25 -22.04
N SER A 18 0.67 11.54 -20.93
CA SER A 18 1.88 10.83 -20.47
C SER A 18 1.54 10.00 -19.24
N ASN A 19 2.14 8.81 -19.11
CA ASN A 19 1.82 7.91 -17.99
C ASN A 19 2.72 8.13 -16.75
N GLY A 20 3.87 8.79 -16.90
CA GLY A 20 4.81 9.04 -15.81
C GLY A 20 5.26 7.78 -15.05
N PRO A 21 6.11 7.92 -14.03
CA PRO A 21 6.47 6.79 -13.17
C PRO A 21 5.26 6.32 -12.36
N MET A 22 5.08 5.01 -12.24
CA MET A 22 3.98 4.41 -11.47
C MET A 22 4.10 4.82 -9.99
N LYS A 23 3.20 5.68 -9.51
CA LYS A 23 3.20 6.13 -8.11
C LYS A 23 2.52 5.09 -7.22
N ALA A 24 3.30 4.43 -6.37
CA ALA A 24 2.77 3.60 -5.30
C ALA A 24 2.20 4.48 -4.18
N VAL A 25 0.90 4.81 -4.26
CA VAL A 25 0.22 5.61 -3.24
C VAL A 25 -0.41 4.68 -2.20
N ARG A 26 -0.14 4.91 -0.91
CA ARG A 26 -0.83 4.18 0.17
C ARG A 26 -2.30 4.54 0.13
N SER A 27 -3.17 3.56 -0.11
CA SER A 27 -4.60 3.76 0.05
C SER A 27 -4.99 3.66 1.52
N LYS A 28 -5.83 4.56 2.02
CA LYS A 28 -6.44 4.43 3.35
C LYS A 28 -7.13 3.08 3.53
N ARG A 29 -7.63 2.46 2.44
CA ARG A 29 -8.23 1.12 2.47
C ARG A 29 -7.30 0.05 3.04
N ASP A 30 -6.01 0.17 2.74
CA ASP A 30 -4.98 -0.82 3.08
C ASP A 30 -4.29 -0.50 4.42
N SER A 31 -4.74 0.57 5.09
CA SER A 31 -4.26 1.00 6.40
C SER A 31 -5.11 0.43 7.53
N PHE A 32 -4.48 0.28 8.69
CA PHE A 32 -5.19 0.02 9.93
C PHE A 32 -5.88 1.29 10.49
N LYS A 33 -5.39 2.50 10.20
CA LYS A 33 -5.95 3.81 10.65
C LYS A 33 -7.18 4.25 9.86
N ARG A 34 -8.18 3.39 9.70
CA ARG A 34 -9.42 3.80 9.02
C ARG A 34 -10.44 4.32 10.02
N ASP A 35 -10.89 5.53 9.76
CA ASP A 35 -12.00 6.17 10.45
C ASP A 35 -13.33 5.49 10.06
N ASP A 36 -14.31 5.51 10.97
CA ASP A 36 -15.68 5.01 10.78
C ASP A 36 -15.76 3.56 10.26
N SER A 37 -14.84 2.70 10.70
CA SER A 37 -14.79 1.31 10.27
C SER A 37 -15.64 0.44 11.18
N LYS A 38 -16.65 -0.25 10.63
CA LYS A 38 -17.38 -1.31 11.36
C LYS A 38 -16.48 -2.37 12.00
N ARG A 39 -15.24 -2.51 11.50
CA ARG A 39 -14.22 -3.45 11.98
C ARG A 39 -13.33 -2.88 13.09
N GLU A 40 -13.63 -1.69 13.61
CA GLU A 40 -13.00 -1.13 14.82
C GLU A 40 -13.49 -1.83 16.09
N GLN A 41 -14.68 -2.41 16.03
CA GLN A 41 -15.29 -3.09 17.15
C GLN A 41 -14.49 -4.33 17.56
N PRO A 42 -14.30 -4.57 18.88
CA PRO A 42 -13.64 -5.77 19.37
C PRO A 42 -14.32 -7.06 18.87
N ILE A 43 -13.49 -8.03 18.49
CA ILE A 43 -13.92 -9.38 18.12
C ILE A 43 -13.86 -10.24 19.39
N PRO A 44 -14.80 -11.17 19.65
CA PRO A 44 -14.72 -12.05 20.81
C PRO A 44 -13.34 -12.70 20.97
N GLY A 45 -12.75 -12.58 22.17
CA GLY A 45 -11.39 -13.05 22.45
C GLY A 45 -10.26 -12.09 22.06
N GLN A 46 -10.56 -10.90 21.52
CA GLN A 46 -9.59 -9.85 21.24
C GLN A 46 -9.96 -8.55 21.94
N SER A 47 -8.96 -7.82 22.41
CA SER A 47 -9.14 -6.53 23.10
C SER A 47 -9.48 -5.39 22.15
N LEU A 48 -9.20 -5.53 20.86
CA LEU A 48 -9.30 -4.44 19.88
C LEU A 48 -9.69 -5.02 18.51
N GLY A 49 -10.43 -4.25 17.72
CA GLY A 49 -10.83 -4.62 16.38
C GLY A 49 -9.65 -4.71 15.39
N THR A 50 -9.98 -5.08 14.16
CA THR A 50 -8.99 -5.18 13.07
C THR A 50 -8.54 -3.82 12.58
N HIS A 51 -9.45 -2.83 12.51
CA HIS A 51 -9.08 -1.44 12.18
C HIS A 51 -8.98 -0.62 13.47
N ARG A 52 -8.03 0.29 13.53
CA ARG A 52 -7.63 1.02 14.73
C ARG A 52 -7.24 2.44 14.35
N PRO A 53 -8.12 3.43 14.49
CA PRO A 53 -7.84 4.81 14.10
C PRO A 53 -6.65 5.40 14.89
N ASP A 54 -6.42 4.90 16.10
CA ASP A 54 -5.34 5.28 17.02
C ASP A 54 -3.98 4.62 16.70
N ARG A 55 -3.93 3.54 15.92
CA ARG A 55 -2.70 2.77 15.68
C ARG A 55 -1.82 3.43 14.63
N GLU A 56 -0.55 3.74 14.91
CA GLU A 56 0.40 4.30 13.91
C GLU A 56 0.35 3.69 12.49
N GLU A 57 0.43 4.59 11.49
CA GLU A 57 0.39 4.21 10.08
C GLU A 57 1.63 3.39 9.70
N SER A 58 1.48 2.46 8.77
CA SER A 58 2.59 1.62 8.33
C SER A 58 3.65 2.46 7.61
N ALA A 59 4.88 2.46 8.13
CA ALA A 59 6.01 3.19 7.56
C ALA A 59 6.76 2.43 6.45
N TRP A 60 6.36 1.20 6.13
CA TRP A 60 7.05 0.37 5.14
C TRP A 60 6.94 0.95 3.72
N ALA A 61 8.07 0.94 3.01
CA ALA A 61 8.16 1.33 1.61
C ALA A 61 7.22 0.48 0.73
N LEU A 62 6.41 1.13 -0.12
CA LEU A 62 5.40 0.48 -0.99
C LEU A 62 5.95 0.10 -2.37
N ASP A 63 7.02 0.77 -2.77
CA ASP A 63 7.75 0.59 -4.02
C ASP A 63 8.75 -0.57 -3.95
N THR A 64 9.01 -1.10 -2.75
CA THR A 64 9.94 -2.21 -2.53
C THR A 64 9.20 -3.43 -1.98
N ARG A 65 9.56 -4.62 -2.50
CA ARG A 65 9.03 -5.87 -1.96
C ARG A 65 9.60 -6.07 -0.55
N ASN A 66 8.72 -6.43 0.39
CA ASN A 66 9.14 -6.82 1.74
C ASN A 66 10.19 -7.95 1.66
N LYS A 67 11.39 -7.70 2.17
CA LYS A 67 12.45 -8.69 2.31
C LYS A 67 12.02 -9.67 3.40
N ARG A 68 11.42 -10.79 3.00
CA ARG A 68 11.08 -11.88 3.91
C ARG A 68 12.38 -12.46 4.47
N SER A 69 12.69 -12.17 5.72
CA SER A 69 13.70 -12.93 6.48
C SER A 69 13.10 -14.30 6.80
N VAL A 70 13.71 -15.36 6.28
CA VAL A 70 13.37 -16.74 6.63
C VAL A 70 14.29 -17.18 7.78
N TRP A 71 13.73 -17.81 8.80
CA TRP A 71 14.51 -18.41 9.87
C TRP A 71 15.06 -19.75 9.38
N THR A 72 16.38 -19.92 9.46
CA THR A 72 17.00 -21.23 9.25
C THR A 72 16.82 -22.04 10.54
N VAL A 73 16.01 -23.09 10.48
CA VAL A 73 15.88 -24.06 11.58
C VAL A 73 17.07 -25.02 11.48
N ARG A 74 17.81 -25.18 12.60
CA ARG A 74 18.86 -26.19 12.76
C ARG A 74 18.29 -27.44 13.40
#